data_AF-A0A2G9R8I0-F1
#
_entry.id   AF-A0A2G9R8I0-F1
#
_cell.length_a   1.000
_cell.length_b   1.000
_cell.length_c   1.000
_cell.angle_alpha   90.00
_cell.angle_beta   90.00
_cell.angle_gamma   90.00
#
_symmetry.space_group_name_H-M   'P 1'
#
loop_
_entity.id
_entity.type
_entity.pdbx_description
1 polymer ?
#
loop_
_entity_poly.entity_id
_entity_poly.type
_entity_poly.pdbx_seq_one_letter_code
_entity_poly.pdbx_strand_id
1 'polypeptide(L)'
;MFFYRSNLLGHKGEVAEEFGIIMKALWNGQYKCISPRDFKRNSEGGGGKEIGSRNDRQGGRRRGERLRTHSEMREACKLTTDCLKSFSKEEKLTDNNRFYCSNCKTRRDSTKKIEIWKLPPVLLVHLKR
;
A
#
# COMPACT_ATOMS: atom_id res chain seq x y z
N MET A 1 10.98 -21.31 1.10
CA MET A 1 10.70 -19.99 1.70
C MET A 1 10.60 -20.21 3.20
N PHE A 2 11.58 -19.76 3.98
CA PHE A 2 11.56 -19.96 5.43
C PHE A 2 10.73 -18.86 6.06
N PHE A 3 9.54 -19.18 6.54
CA PHE A 3 8.76 -18.25 7.36
C PHE A 3 9.24 -18.34 8.80
N TYR A 4 9.52 -17.20 9.42
CA TYR A 4 9.91 -17.13 10.82
C TYR A 4 8.65 -17.33 11.70
N ARG A 5 8.21 -18.60 11.79
CA ARG A 5 6.93 -19.01 12.39
C ARG A 5 6.84 -18.78 13.90
N SER A 6 7.98 -18.59 14.57
CA SER A 6 8.09 -18.36 16.01
C SER A 6 7.98 -16.89 16.41
N ASN A 7 7.86 -15.95 15.46
CA ASN A 7 7.68 -14.54 15.81
C ASN A 7 6.30 -14.30 16.44
N LEU A 8 6.28 -13.89 17.72
CA LEU A 8 5.05 -13.55 18.43
C LEU A 8 4.34 -12.32 17.84
N LEU A 9 5.07 -11.44 17.14
CA LEU A 9 4.50 -10.29 16.41
C LEU A 9 4.10 -10.65 14.97
N GLY A 10 4.34 -11.88 14.52
CA GLY A 10 4.05 -12.35 13.17
C GLY A 10 2.82 -13.25 13.11
N HIS A 11 2.35 -13.53 11.89
CA HIS A 11 1.16 -14.36 11.65
C HIS A 11 1.52 -15.82 11.35
N LYS A 12 2.52 -16.39 12.05
CA LYS A 12 2.97 -17.80 11.89
C LYS A 12 3.24 -18.28 10.45
N GLY A 13 3.45 -17.35 9.51
CA GLY A 13 3.64 -17.62 8.08
C GLY A 13 2.35 -17.64 7.24
N GLU A 14 1.16 -17.60 7.85
CA GLU A 14 -0.13 -17.78 7.16
C GLU A 14 -0.38 -16.73 6.07
N VAL A 15 -0.19 -15.45 6.39
CA VAL A 15 -0.36 -14.34 5.43
C VAL A 15 0.54 -14.51 4.20
N ALA A 16 1.77 -14.97 4.41
CA ALA A 16 2.75 -15.08 3.35
C ALA A 16 2.52 -16.34 2.48
N GLU A 17 1.98 -17.40 3.06
CA GLU A 17 1.56 -18.60 2.32
C GLU A 17 0.39 -18.29 1.38
N GLU A 18 -0.64 -17.61 1.89
CA GLU A 18 -1.82 -17.21 1.11
C GLU A 18 -1.45 -16.24 -0.02
N PHE A 19 -0.62 -15.24 0.29
CA PHE A 19 -0.10 -14.33 -0.74
C PHE A 19 0.69 -15.09 -1.82
N GLY A 20 1.48 -16.08 -1.43
CA GLY A 20 2.22 -16.94 -2.36
C GLY A 20 1.33 -17.75 -3.29
N ILE A 21 0.20 -18.27 -2.80
CA ILE A 21 -0.79 -18.99 -3.62
C ILE A 21 -1.39 -18.06 -4.68
N ILE A 22 -1.77 -16.84 -4.29
CA ILE A 22 -2.28 -15.81 -5.20
C ILE A 22 -1.23 -15.46 -6.26
N MET A 23 0.00 -15.20 -5.86
CA MET A 23 1.08 -14.82 -6.78
C MET A 23 1.37 -15.93 -7.80
N LYS A 24 1.39 -17.20 -7.37
CA LYS A 24 1.54 -18.35 -8.30
C LYS A 24 0.39 -18.42 -9.31
N ALA A 25 -0.84 -18.21 -8.86
CA ALA A 25 -2.02 -18.21 -9.73
C ALA A 25 -2.06 -17.02 -10.70
N LEU A 26 -1.53 -15.85 -10.31
CA LEU A 26 -1.40 -14.69 -11.21
C LEU A 26 -0.30 -14.92 -12.26
N TRP A 27 0.84 -15.47 -11.84
CA TRP A 27 2.01 -15.63 -12.71
C TRP A 27 1.94 -16.83 -13.67
N ASN A 28 1.04 -17.79 -13.44
CA ASN A 28 0.92 -18.98 -14.30
C ASN A 28 0.26 -18.68 -15.66
N GLY A 29 -0.41 -17.52 -15.81
CA GLY A 29 -1.11 -17.11 -17.03
C GLY A 29 -2.35 -17.94 -17.41
N GLN A 30 -2.78 -18.88 -16.55
CA GLN A 30 -3.89 -19.80 -16.84
C GLN A 30 -5.27 -19.16 -16.59
N TYR A 31 -5.33 -18.06 -15.83
CA TYR A 31 -6.57 -17.44 -15.40
C TYR A 31 -6.66 -15.99 -15.86
N LYS A 32 -7.83 -15.59 -16.37
CA LYS A 32 -8.12 -14.19 -16.71
C LYS A 32 -8.36 -13.32 -15.46
N CYS A 33 -8.92 -13.92 -14.41
CA CYS A 33 -9.17 -13.28 -13.13
C CYS A 33 -9.11 -14.33 -12.01
N ILE A 34 -8.78 -13.89 -10.80
CA ILE A 34 -8.79 -14.71 -9.60
C ILE A 34 -9.55 -13.97 -8.50
N SER A 35 -10.31 -14.70 -7.68
CA SER A 35 -10.96 -14.16 -6.49
C SER A 35 -10.21 -14.63 -5.25
N PRO A 36 -9.45 -13.76 -4.56
CA PRO A 36 -8.64 -14.15 -3.40
C PRO A 36 -9.49 -14.22 -2.12
N ARG A 37 -10.52 -15.07 -2.13
CA ARG A 37 -11.49 -15.20 -1.02
C ARG A 37 -10.83 -15.58 0.31
N ASP A 38 -9.85 -16.46 0.25
CA ASP A 38 -9.14 -16.96 1.43
C ASP A 38 -8.15 -15.96 1.99
N PHE A 39 -7.45 -15.19 1.15
CA PHE A 39 -6.62 -14.08 1.64
C PHE A 39 -7.46 -13.02 2.36
N LYS A 40 -8.68 -12.76 1.87
CA LYS A 40 -9.61 -11.84 2.53
C LYS A 40 -10.10 -12.39 3.88
N ARG A 41 -10.37 -13.71 3.98
CA ARG A 41 -10.83 -14.38 5.20
C ARG A 41 -9.71 -14.59 6.24
N ASN A 42 -8.51 -14.95 5.81
CA ASN A 42 -7.36 -15.20 6.69
C ASN A 42 -6.72 -13.90 7.21
N SER A 43 -6.98 -12.75 6.57
CA SER A 43 -6.72 -11.45 7.18
C SER A 43 -7.52 -11.24 8.48
N GLU A 44 -8.57 -12.03 8.70
CA GLU A 44 -9.43 -12.04 9.89
C GLU A 44 -9.28 -13.33 10.73
N GLY A 45 -8.31 -14.21 10.42
CA GLY A 45 -8.02 -15.43 11.16
C GLY A 45 -8.96 -16.60 10.86
N GLY A 46 -8.54 -17.53 9.98
CA GLY A 46 -9.18 -18.86 9.88
C GLY A 46 -9.07 -19.58 8.53
N GLY A 47 -8.16 -20.57 8.46
CA GLY A 47 -8.29 -21.84 7.71
C GLY A 47 -8.49 -21.76 6.19
N GLY A 48 -7.43 -22.11 5.45
CA GLY A 48 -7.42 -22.12 3.97
C GLY A 48 -8.26 -23.21 3.30
N LYS A 49 -8.68 -22.94 2.06
CA LYS A 49 -8.80 -23.87 0.92
C LYS A 49 -9.35 -23.14 -0.33
N GLU A 50 -8.52 -23.20 -1.39
CA GLU A 50 -8.79 -23.00 -2.82
C GLU A 50 -9.29 -21.61 -3.30
N ILE A 51 -8.49 -21.01 -4.20
CA ILE A 51 -8.89 -19.86 -5.02
C ILE A 51 -10.08 -20.30 -5.89
N GLY A 52 -11.26 -19.76 -5.60
CA GLY A 52 -12.43 -19.91 -6.48
C GLY A 52 -12.14 -19.32 -7.86
N SER A 53 -11.91 -20.19 -8.84
CA SER A 53 -11.61 -19.81 -10.23
C SER A 53 -12.89 -19.77 -11.07
N ARG A 54 -13.17 -18.64 -11.71
CA ARG A 54 -14.23 -18.51 -12.72
C ARG A 54 -13.58 -18.54 -14.10
N ASN A 55 -13.79 -19.63 -14.84
CA ASN A 55 -13.40 -19.74 -16.24
C ASN A 55 -14.50 -19.15 -17.15
N ASP A 56 -14.48 -17.83 -17.33
CA ASP A 56 -15.32 -17.18 -18.35
C ASP A 56 -14.67 -17.35 -19.72
N ARG A 57 -14.99 -18.46 -20.41
CA ARG A 57 -14.85 -18.57 -21.86
C ARG A 57 -16.02 -17.84 -22.52
N GLN A 58 -15.88 -16.53 -22.77
CA GLN A 58 -16.53 -15.88 -23.92
C GLN A 58 -15.91 -14.52 -24.25
N GLY A 59 -15.60 -14.34 -25.54
CA GLY A 59 -14.97 -13.18 -26.11
C GLY A 59 -15.90 -11.96 -26.20
N GLY A 60 -15.29 -10.78 -26.33
CA GLY A 60 -16.03 -9.52 -26.49
C GLY A 60 -15.14 -8.31 -26.75
N ARG A 61 -14.83 -8.12 -28.04
CA ARG A 61 -14.65 -6.87 -28.82
C ARG A 61 -14.19 -5.57 -28.13
N ARG A 62 -13.08 -5.04 -28.67
CA ARG A 62 -12.46 -3.73 -28.45
C ARG A 62 -13.44 -2.55 -28.56
N ARG A 63 -13.26 -1.53 -27.71
CA ARG A 63 -13.41 -0.12 -28.10
C ARG A 63 -12.28 0.69 -27.49
N GLY A 64 -11.42 1.21 -28.35
CA GLY A 64 -10.44 2.23 -27.98
C GLY A 64 -11.15 3.57 -27.88
N GLU A 65 -10.92 4.27 -26.78
CA GLU A 65 -11.31 5.67 -26.63
C GLU A 65 -10.05 6.53 -26.67
N ARG A 66 -10.05 7.45 -27.62
CA ARG A 66 -9.04 8.46 -27.88
C ARG A 66 -9.18 9.54 -26.81
N LEU A 67 -8.27 9.62 -25.84
CA LEU A 67 -8.26 10.75 -24.90
C LEU A 67 -7.49 11.94 -25.48
N ARG A 68 -8.17 13.08 -25.43
CA ARG A 68 -7.81 14.37 -26.00
C ARG A 68 -6.53 14.91 -25.35
N THR A 69 -5.66 15.50 -26.15
CA THR A 69 -4.54 16.31 -25.68
C THR A 69 -5.10 17.63 -25.12
N HIS A 70 -5.04 17.82 -23.81
CA HIS A 70 -5.31 19.12 -23.18
C HIS A 70 -4.01 19.91 -23.14
N SER A 71 -3.75 20.63 -24.23
CA SER A 71 -2.88 21.80 -24.19
C SER A 71 -3.60 22.90 -23.39
N GLU A 72 -2.90 23.42 -22.39
CA GLU A 72 -3.01 24.76 -21.79
C GLU A 72 -3.85 24.97 -20.49
N MET A 73 -3.16 25.67 -19.59
CA MET A 73 -3.55 26.31 -18.32
C MET A 73 -3.73 25.45 -17.07
N ARG A 74 -2.70 25.47 -16.22
CA ARG A 74 -2.73 25.95 -14.82
C ARG A 74 -1.32 25.85 -14.23
N GLU A 75 -1.01 26.64 -13.22
CA GLU A 75 0.08 26.33 -12.28
C GLU A 75 -0.23 24.98 -11.63
N ALA A 76 0.04 23.92 -12.36
CA ALA A 76 -0.04 22.57 -11.86
C ALA A 76 1.09 22.48 -10.85
N CYS A 77 0.75 22.37 -9.56
CA CYS A 77 1.65 21.78 -8.59
C CYS A 77 2.24 20.54 -9.28
N LYS A 78 3.55 20.54 -9.53
CA LYS A 78 4.21 19.39 -10.11
C LYS A 78 4.07 18.33 -9.03
N LEU A 79 3.13 17.41 -9.26
CA LEU A 79 2.63 16.41 -8.30
C LEU A 79 3.78 15.70 -7.56
N THR A 80 4.92 15.54 -8.21
CA THR A 80 6.10 14.91 -7.63
C THR A 80 6.90 15.85 -6.73
N THR A 81 7.23 17.07 -7.15
CA THR A 81 8.12 17.96 -6.38
C THR A 81 7.40 18.65 -5.23
N ASP A 82 6.16 19.09 -5.42
CA ASP A 82 5.47 19.92 -4.44
C ASP A 82 4.92 19.08 -3.28
N CYS A 83 4.47 17.86 -3.57
CA CYS A 83 4.09 16.90 -2.54
C CYS A 83 5.29 16.44 -1.71
N LEU A 84 6.45 16.18 -2.33
CA LEU A 84 7.66 15.80 -1.60
C LEU A 84 8.18 16.96 -0.73
N LYS A 85 8.16 18.19 -1.23
CA LYS A 85 8.49 19.38 -0.42
C LYS A 85 7.53 19.54 0.76
N SER A 86 6.23 19.35 0.53
CA SER A 86 5.22 19.44 1.58
C SER A 86 5.35 18.35 2.64
N PHE A 87 5.72 17.13 2.22
CA PHE A 87 5.97 16.01 3.13
C PHE A 87 7.11 16.29 4.11
N SER A 88 8.17 16.97 3.64
CA SER A 88 9.33 17.32 4.47
C SER A 88 9.25 18.69 5.14
N LYS A 89 8.09 19.36 5.08
CA LYS A 89 7.87 20.64 5.75
C LYS A 89 7.72 20.41 7.26
N GLU A 90 8.22 21.37 8.04
CA GLU A 90 8.02 21.38 9.49
C GLU A 90 6.53 21.53 9.84
N GLU A 91 6.05 20.66 10.71
CA GLU A 91 4.70 20.68 11.28
C GLU A 91 4.74 20.97 12.78
N LYS A 92 3.83 21.82 13.27
CA LYS A 92 3.65 22.01 14.71
C LYS A 92 2.70 20.94 15.24
N LEU A 93 3.15 20.23 16.27
CA LEU A 93 2.35 19.25 16.99
C LEU A 93 1.72 19.93 18.21
N THR A 94 0.42 20.20 18.14
CA THR A 94 -0.38 20.80 19.21
C THR A 94 -1.51 19.86 19.63
N ASP A 95 -2.26 20.24 20.67
CA ASP A 95 -3.48 19.57 21.12
C ASP A 95 -3.28 18.06 21.40
N ASN A 96 -3.99 17.19 20.68
CA ASN A 96 -3.92 15.74 20.85
C ASN A 96 -2.61 15.14 20.34
N ASN A 97 -1.87 15.86 19.48
CA ASN A 97 -0.66 15.39 18.83
C ASN A 97 0.63 15.80 19.56
N ARG A 98 0.52 16.47 20.71
CA ARG A 98 1.67 16.90 21.54
C ARG A 98 2.68 15.79 21.80
N PHE A 99 3.96 16.11 21.64
CA PHE A 99 5.05 15.19 21.91
C PHE A 99 5.32 15.07 23.41
N TYR A 100 5.68 13.89 23.88
CA TYR A 100 6.06 13.67 25.27
C TYR A 100 7.52 14.05 25.50
N CYS A 101 7.75 15.11 26.27
CA CYS A 101 9.11 15.57 26.60
C CYS A 101 9.69 14.74 27.75
N SER A 102 10.80 14.05 27.50
CA SER A 102 11.51 13.23 28.49
C SER A 102 12.11 14.05 29.64
N ASN A 103 12.39 15.33 29.43
CA ASN A 103 12.90 16.25 30.45
C ASN A 103 11.75 16.79 31.33
N CYS A 104 10.70 17.34 30.72
CA CYS A 104 9.56 17.91 31.46
C CYS A 104 8.60 16.86 32.03
N LYS A 105 8.72 15.59 31.62
CA LYS A 105 7.83 14.47 31.98
C LYS A 105 6.35 14.74 31.67
N THR A 106 6.07 15.47 30.59
CA THR A 106 4.70 15.83 30.18
C THR A 106 4.60 16.08 28.68
N ARG A 107 3.37 16.08 28.15
CA ARG A 107 3.07 16.38 26.74
C ARG A 107 3.19 17.88 26.48
N ARG A 108 3.98 18.27 25.48
CA ARG A 108 4.24 19.66 25.10
C ARG A 108 4.05 19.86 23.61
N ASP A 109 3.76 21.10 23.25
CA ASP A 109 3.81 21.51 21.86
C ASP A 109 5.25 21.38 21.36
N SER A 110 5.42 20.92 20.13
CA SER A 110 6.74 20.67 19.54
C SER A 110 6.69 20.81 18.03
N THR A 111 7.84 21.04 17.40
CA THR A 111 7.96 21.00 15.94
C THR A 111 8.47 19.63 15.50
N LYS A 112 7.86 19.06 14.47
CA LYS A 112 8.29 17.81 13.85
C LYS A 112 8.64 18.05 12.39
N LYS A 113 9.76 17.49 11.95
CA LYS A 113 10.21 17.48 10.55
C LYS A 113 10.51 16.04 10.17
N ILE A 114 10.05 15.62 9.00
CA ILE A 114 10.36 14.29 8.46
C ILE A 114 11.23 14.49 7.22
N GLU A 115 12.30 13.72 7.10
CA GLU A 115 13.19 13.76 5.93
C GLU A 115 13.46 12.35 5.44
N ILE A 116 13.66 12.20 4.13
CA ILE A 116 14.01 10.93 3.51
C ILE A 116 15.53 10.83 3.47
N TRP A 117 16.12 10.02 4.37
CA TRP A 117 17.56 9.83 4.42
C TRP A 117 18.11 8.97 3.27
N LYS A 118 17.37 7.90 2.92
CA LYS A 118 17.73 6.97 1.84
C LYS A 118 16.47 6.42 1.19
N LEU A 119 16.50 6.29 -0.13
CA LEU A 119 15.40 5.68 -0.88
C LEU A 119 15.56 4.14 -0.95
N PRO A 120 14.48 3.37 -0.70
CA PRO A 120 14.48 1.94 -0.96
C PRO A 120 14.53 1.65 -2.47
N PRO A 121 15.05 0.49 -2.91
CA PRO A 121 15.04 0.10 -4.32
C PRO A 121 13.64 0.04 -4.95
N VAL A 122 12.61 -0.22 -4.14
CA VAL A 122 11.21 -0.17 -4.54
C VAL A 122 10.49 0.84 -3.63
N LEU A 123 10.09 1.98 -4.20
CA LEU A 123 9.41 3.06 -3.49
C LEU A 123 7.90 3.03 -3.78
N LEU A 124 7.08 2.81 -2.75
CA LEU A 124 5.64 3.05 -2.83
C LEU A 124 5.32 4.48 -2.37
N VAL A 125 4.62 5.25 -3.21
CA VAL A 125 4.17 6.60 -2.91
C VAL A 125 2.65 6.61 -2.73
N HIS A 126 2.18 6.87 -1.52
CA HIS A 126 0.76 7.06 -1.22
C HIS A 126 0.41 8.55 -1.20
N LEU A 127 -0.45 8.98 -2.12
CA LEU A 127 -0.95 10.36 -2.18
C LEU A 127 -2.15 10.50 -1.24
N LYS A 128 -2.02 11.32 -0.19
CA LYS A 128 -3.16 11.72 0.64
C LYS A 128 -4.04 12.66 -0.19
N ARG A 129 -5.21 12.16 -0.61
CA ARG A 129 -6.24 12.92 -1.33
C ARG A 129 -7.26 13.48 -0.35
#